data_AF-A0A961B4P4-F1
#
_entry.id   AF-A0A961B4P4-F1
#
_cell.length_a   1.000
_cell.length_b   1.000
_cell.length_c   1.000
_cell.angle_alpha   90.00
_cell.angle_beta   90.00
_cell.angle_gamma   90.00
#
_symmetry.space_group_name_H-M   'P 1'
#
loop_
_entity.id
_entity.type
_entity.pdbx_description
1 polymer ?
#
loop_
_entity_poly.entity_id
_entity_poly.type
_entity_poly.pdbx_seq_one_letter_code
_entity_poly.pdbx_strand_id
1 'polypeptide(L)'
;GHLVNGHVPEFDKVMRTGAGLACLHYGVEVPIGPSAKGMLAWMGGYFETNWSVNPTWRPKFEVFSEHPAARGLKAFGINDEWYFHMRFVEGMNGVTPILSAVAPDDTMKRPDGAHEGNPAVREAVAKGEPQHVAWAYQRGEDYANGRGFGFTGLHFHWNWEDDNFRKTVLNGVAWTAGLDIPEGGVETARPTREALEANALEHGGEQGRGRGKAADSKPKAAKPGAKPLYESPIVAHSNPPSHSVEIDVELPAGSKELVLVISDAGDGISNDWAAWAEPRLMMADGSEKNLTDLNWKAASNGFGSLNKNANCRGEPIRVKGEVVKNGIGGHANAVIAYDLPDGARRFKARGVLDDGGTVRNGMAKTPTSVRFAVFNQSGGVADEYVKKTS
;
A
#
# COMPACT_ATOMS: atom_id res chain seq x y z
N GLY A 1 8.41 -9.84 23.51
CA GLY A 1 7.77 -8.83 24.38
C GLY A 1 8.49 -7.51 24.19
N HIS A 2 7.81 -6.38 24.36
CA HIS A 2 8.42 -5.06 24.20
C HIS A 2 9.57 -4.85 25.20
N LEU A 3 10.69 -4.27 24.74
CA LEU A 3 11.91 -4.06 25.54
C LEU A 3 11.70 -3.30 26.86
N VAL A 4 10.73 -2.38 26.94
CA VAL A 4 10.45 -1.61 28.17
C VAL A 4 9.75 -2.47 29.23
N ASN A 5 9.10 -3.57 28.82
CA ASN A 5 8.37 -4.42 29.75
C ASN A 5 9.37 -5.11 30.68
N GLY A 6 9.22 -4.85 31.98
CA GLY A 6 10.14 -5.35 33.01
C GLY A 6 11.37 -4.48 33.25
N HIS A 7 11.55 -3.38 32.50
CA HIS A 7 12.71 -2.49 32.60
C HIS A 7 12.32 -1.00 32.77
N VAL A 8 11.11 -0.73 33.24
CA VAL A 8 10.57 0.63 33.36
C VAL A 8 11.46 1.53 34.24
N PRO A 9 11.95 1.11 35.42
CA PRO A 9 12.84 1.94 36.23
C PRO A 9 14.17 2.29 35.54
N GLU A 10 14.76 1.33 34.83
CA GLU A 10 16.02 1.51 34.10
C GLU A 10 15.83 2.45 32.92
N PHE A 11 14.74 2.27 32.16
CA PHE A 11 14.37 3.18 31.07
C PHE A 11 14.11 4.60 31.60
N ASP A 12 13.34 4.75 32.69
CA ASP A 12 13.04 6.07 33.25
C ASP A 12 14.32 6.83 33.64
N LYS A 13 15.29 6.12 34.24
CA LYS A 13 16.60 6.70 34.57
C LYS A 13 17.32 7.25 33.33
N VAL A 14 17.28 6.54 32.20
CA VAL A 14 17.88 6.99 30.94
C VAL A 14 17.08 8.15 30.35
N MET A 15 15.74 8.07 30.36
CA MET A 15 14.89 9.12 29.80
C MET A 15 15.06 10.46 30.54
N ARG A 16 15.33 10.42 31.85
CA ARG A 16 15.63 11.61 32.67
C ARG A 16 16.94 12.30 32.33
N THR A 17 17.85 11.67 31.59
CA THR A 17 19.07 12.34 31.10
C THR A 17 18.82 13.18 29.85
N GLY A 18 17.58 13.28 29.37
CA GLY A 18 17.22 13.96 28.13
C GLY A 18 17.37 13.09 26.88
N ALA A 19 17.65 11.79 27.03
CA ALA A 19 17.81 10.87 25.91
C ALA A 19 16.55 10.80 25.03
N GLY A 20 16.70 10.87 23.71
CA GLY A 20 15.58 10.72 22.79
C GLY A 20 15.01 9.29 22.77
N LEU A 21 13.70 9.16 22.55
CA LEU A 21 13.04 7.87 22.31
C LEU A 21 12.17 7.95 21.05
N ALA A 22 12.37 7.05 20.11
CA ALA A 22 11.50 6.91 18.94
C ALA A 22 10.97 5.48 18.88
N CYS A 23 9.65 5.34 18.74
CA CYS A 23 8.98 4.04 18.66
C CYS A 23 8.18 3.97 17.35
N LEU A 24 8.43 2.90 16.60
CA LEU A 24 7.89 2.69 15.26
C LEU A 24 7.02 1.42 15.24
N HIS A 25 5.87 1.47 14.59
CA HIS A 25 4.93 0.35 14.43
C HIS A 25 4.59 -0.31 15.76
N TYR A 26 4.68 -1.63 15.89
CA TYR A 26 4.52 -2.38 17.16
C TYR A 26 5.38 -1.87 18.33
N GLY A 27 6.44 -1.11 18.08
CA GLY A 27 7.20 -0.43 19.14
C GLY A 27 6.39 0.62 19.91
N VAL A 28 5.19 1.00 19.45
CA VAL A 28 4.30 1.91 20.18
C VAL A 28 3.32 1.16 21.09
N GLU A 29 3.27 -0.18 21.05
CA GLU A 29 2.32 -0.99 21.81
C GLU A 29 2.92 -1.52 23.11
N VAL A 30 2.26 -1.20 24.22
CA VAL A 30 2.59 -1.74 25.54
C VAL A 30 1.32 -2.09 26.31
N PRO A 31 1.36 -3.10 27.19
CA PRO A 31 0.21 -3.41 28.03
C PRO A 31 -0.08 -2.27 29.00
N ILE A 32 -1.34 -2.15 29.38
CA ILE A 32 -1.78 -1.25 30.46
C ILE A 32 -0.97 -1.57 31.73
N GLY A 33 -0.45 -0.52 32.38
CA GLY A 33 0.35 -0.66 33.58
C GLY A 33 1.59 0.24 33.58
N PRO A 34 2.68 -0.19 34.24
CA PRO A 34 3.91 0.60 34.34
C PRO A 34 4.50 1.02 32.99
N SER A 35 4.50 0.13 32.00
CA SER A 35 5.01 0.42 30.65
C SER A 35 4.19 1.50 29.96
N ALA A 36 2.85 1.43 30.03
CA ALA A 36 1.96 2.47 29.50
C ALA A 36 2.22 3.85 30.13
N LYS A 37 2.39 3.90 31.46
CA LYS A 37 2.76 5.14 32.17
C LYS A 37 4.10 5.69 31.69
N GLY A 38 5.09 4.80 31.52
CA GLY A 38 6.39 5.16 30.97
C GLY A 38 6.26 5.72 29.55
N MET A 39 5.55 5.03 28.65
CA MET A 39 5.34 5.50 27.28
C MET A 39 4.62 6.85 27.22
N LEU A 40 3.62 7.10 28.06
CA LEU A 40 3.02 8.43 28.16
C LEU A 40 4.05 9.49 28.59
N ALA A 41 4.87 9.19 29.60
CA ALA A 41 5.90 10.12 30.08
C ALA A 41 7.05 10.33 29.09
N TRP A 42 7.40 9.33 28.28
CA TRP A 42 8.59 9.37 27.41
C TRP A 42 8.27 9.74 25.96
N MET A 43 7.11 9.28 25.47
CA MET A 43 6.68 9.35 24.07
C MET A 43 5.39 10.16 23.88
N GLY A 44 4.70 10.55 24.96
CA GLY A 44 3.49 11.36 24.89
C GLY A 44 2.25 10.59 24.46
N GLY A 45 2.40 9.36 23.95
CA GLY A 45 1.32 8.47 23.57
C GLY A 45 1.77 7.04 23.29
N TYR A 46 0.81 6.12 23.22
CA TYR A 46 1.03 4.70 22.96
C TYR A 46 -0.25 4.01 22.43
N PHE A 47 -0.08 2.82 21.87
CA PHE A 47 -1.19 1.94 21.50
C PHE A 47 -1.68 1.17 22.72
N GLU A 48 -2.96 1.30 23.06
CA GLU A 48 -3.59 0.56 24.14
C GLU A 48 -4.53 -0.52 23.59
N THR A 49 -4.30 -1.77 23.95
CA THR A 49 -5.15 -2.90 23.57
C THR A 49 -6.60 -2.67 24.04
N ASN A 50 -7.58 -2.96 23.18
CA ASN A 50 -9.02 -2.71 23.33
C ASN A 50 -9.44 -1.22 23.33
N TRP A 51 -8.51 -0.30 23.06
CA TRP A 51 -8.79 1.12 22.89
C TRP A 51 -8.34 1.62 21.51
N SER A 52 -7.11 1.31 21.15
CA SER A 52 -6.49 1.62 19.87
C SER A 52 -6.75 0.50 18.84
N VAL A 53 -6.66 0.85 17.57
CA VAL A 53 -7.01 -0.06 16.45
C VAL A 53 -5.93 -0.09 15.38
N ASN A 54 -5.79 -1.20 14.66
CA ASN A 54 -4.77 -1.38 13.61
C ASN A 54 -5.31 -1.81 12.22
N PRO A 55 -6.31 -1.12 11.64
CA PRO A 55 -6.78 -1.48 10.31
C PRO A 55 -5.71 -1.22 9.25
N THR A 56 -5.80 -1.93 8.13
CA THR A 56 -5.14 -1.51 6.89
C THR A 56 -6.02 -0.49 6.17
N TRP A 57 -5.48 0.71 5.91
CA TRP A 57 -6.20 1.76 5.20
C TRP A 57 -5.24 2.75 4.54
N ARG A 58 -5.78 3.60 3.67
CA ARG A 58 -5.03 4.62 2.93
C ARG A 58 -5.42 6.03 3.37
N PRO A 59 -4.85 6.57 4.46
CA PRO A 59 -5.04 7.96 4.84
C PRO A 59 -4.56 8.92 3.75
N LYS A 60 -5.19 10.09 3.67
CA LYS A 60 -4.68 11.25 2.92
C LYS A 60 -4.11 12.24 3.93
N PHE A 61 -2.81 12.47 3.88
CA PHE A 61 -2.12 13.46 4.69
C PHE A 61 -1.94 14.71 3.84
N GLU A 62 -2.62 15.79 4.22
CA GLU A 62 -2.68 17.02 3.41
C GLU A 62 -2.32 18.26 4.22
N VAL A 63 -2.48 18.20 5.54
CA VAL A 63 -2.19 19.29 6.48
C VAL A 63 -1.07 18.85 7.41
N PHE A 64 -0.04 19.68 7.51
CA PHE A 64 1.14 19.43 8.32
C PHE A 64 1.36 20.58 9.30
N SER A 65 1.94 20.28 10.45
CA SER A 65 2.31 21.30 11.44
C SER A 65 3.63 21.99 11.07
N GLU A 66 3.89 23.15 11.68
CA GLU A 66 5.17 23.87 11.55
C GLU A 66 6.34 23.18 12.30
N HIS A 67 6.09 22.01 12.90
CA HIS A 67 7.08 21.29 13.68
C HIS A 67 8.25 20.85 12.80
N PRO A 68 9.52 20.88 13.27
CA PRO A 68 10.67 20.46 12.48
C PRO A 68 10.53 19.05 11.89
N ALA A 69 9.89 18.13 12.61
CA ALA A 69 9.65 16.77 12.13
C ALA A 69 8.74 16.69 10.88
N ALA A 70 7.95 17.73 10.59
CA ALA A 70 7.06 17.81 9.42
C ALA A 70 7.67 18.58 8.23
N ARG A 71 8.89 19.12 8.35
CA ARG A 71 9.53 19.92 7.30
C ARG A 71 9.66 19.17 5.99
N GLY A 72 9.29 19.86 4.90
CA GLY A 72 9.41 19.36 3.54
C GLY A 72 8.50 18.18 3.18
N LEU A 73 7.55 17.82 4.05
CA LEU A 73 6.46 16.92 3.70
C LEU A 73 5.52 17.59 2.70
N LYS A 74 5.04 16.80 1.76
CA LYS A 74 4.01 17.17 0.77
C LYS A 74 2.81 16.25 0.95
N ALA A 75 1.67 16.66 0.41
CA ALA A 75 0.47 15.84 0.47
C ALA A 75 0.74 14.43 -0.12
N PHE A 76 0.36 13.39 0.62
CA PHE A 76 0.55 12.01 0.20
C PHE A 76 -0.49 11.09 0.84
N GLY A 77 -0.66 9.91 0.26
CA GLY A 77 -1.49 8.87 0.85
C GLY A 77 -0.94 7.51 0.52
N ILE A 78 -0.81 6.66 1.53
CA ILE A 78 -0.15 5.38 1.40
C ILE A 78 -0.88 4.32 2.22
N ASN A 79 -1.10 3.18 1.60
CA ASN A 79 -1.75 2.06 2.27
C ASN A 79 -0.76 1.38 3.22
N ASP A 80 -1.11 1.29 4.49
CA ASP A 80 -0.32 0.64 5.54
C ASP A 80 -1.27 0.12 6.62
N GLU A 81 -0.76 -0.67 7.56
CA GLU A 81 -1.45 -0.94 8.83
C GLU A 81 -1.19 0.24 9.76
N TRP A 82 -2.00 1.28 9.63
CA TRP A 82 -1.87 2.51 10.41
C TRP A 82 -2.69 2.41 11.70
N TYR A 83 -2.00 2.48 12.84
CA TYR A 83 -2.68 2.44 14.13
C TYR A 83 -3.24 3.82 14.48
N PHE A 84 -4.44 3.84 15.04
CA PHE A 84 -5.06 5.07 15.52
C PHE A 84 -5.92 4.87 16.76
N HIS A 85 -6.57 5.96 17.20
CA HIS A 85 -7.25 6.06 18.48
C HIS A 85 -6.26 5.78 19.61
N MET A 86 -5.11 6.45 19.55
CA MET A 86 -4.00 6.29 20.48
C MET A 86 -4.36 6.87 21.85
N ARG A 87 -3.72 6.36 22.90
CA ARG A 87 -3.70 7.08 24.19
C ARG A 87 -2.64 8.16 24.10
N PHE A 88 -3.00 9.38 24.50
CA PHE A 88 -2.07 10.50 24.65
C PHE A 88 -2.10 11.02 26.07
N VAL A 89 -1.06 11.76 26.46
CA VAL A 89 -1.06 12.58 27.68
C VAL A 89 -2.25 13.55 27.66
N GLU A 90 -2.73 13.93 28.84
CA GLU A 90 -3.91 14.79 28.99
C GLU A 90 -3.77 16.09 28.18
N GLY A 91 -4.82 16.43 27.42
CA GLY A 91 -4.84 17.60 26.55
C GLY A 91 -3.82 17.60 25.41
N MET A 92 -3.13 16.46 25.17
CA MET A 92 -2.00 16.38 24.23
C MET A 92 -0.89 17.40 24.55
N ASN A 93 -0.75 17.78 25.82
CA ASN A 93 0.23 18.78 26.24
C ASN A 93 1.65 18.33 25.83
N GLY A 94 2.36 19.17 25.08
CA GLY A 94 3.70 18.88 24.55
C GLY A 94 3.72 17.92 23.35
N VAL A 95 2.57 17.35 22.96
CA VAL A 95 2.44 16.48 21.78
C VAL A 95 2.03 17.32 20.57
N THR A 96 2.79 17.18 19.47
CA THR A 96 2.45 17.77 18.19
C THR A 96 2.19 16.67 17.16
N PRO A 97 0.96 16.56 16.63
CA PRO A 97 0.69 15.67 15.51
C PRO A 97 1.56 16.02 14.28
N ILE A 98 2.16 14.99 13.69
CA ILE A 98 2.95 15.10 12.47
C ILE A 98 2.15 14.58 11.27
N LEU A 99 1.50 13.42 11.42
CA LEU A 99 0.58 12.87 10.43
C LEU A 99 -0.78 12.66 11.07
N SER A 100 -1.81 13.25 10.48
CA SER A 100 -3.21 13.09 10.89
C SER A 100 -4.11 12.92 9.68
N ALA A 101 -5.12 12.07 9.79
CA ALA A 101 -6.15 11.90 8.77
C ALA A 101 -7.48 11.50 9.40
N VAL A 102 -8.59 11.80 8.74
CA VAL A 102 -9.90 11.27 9.15
C VAL A 102 -10.00 9.84 8.65
N ALA A 103 -10.20 8.89 9.56
CA ALA A 103 -10.38 7.49 9.19
C ALA A 103 -11.78 7.28 8.60
N PRO A 104 -11.91 6.55 7.47
CA PRO A 104 -13.21 6.24 6.88
C PRO A 104 -13.95 5.15 7.68
N ASP A 105 -15.28 5.13 7.59
CA ASP A 105 -16.16 4.16 8.28
C ASP A 105 -15.78 2.70 8.00
N ASP A 106 -15.17 2.41 6.85
CA ASP A 106 -14.79 1.04 6.50
C ASP A 106 -13.68 0.45 7.37
N THR A 107 -12.89 1.31 8.03
CA THR A 107 -11.91 0.89 9.04
C THR A 107 -12.56 0.24 10.25
N MET A 108 -13.85 0.50 10.48
CA MET A 108 -14.64 -0.01 11.61
C MET A 108 -15.49 -1.24 11.28
N LYS A 109 -15.28 -1.90 10.13
CA LYS A 109 -16.08 -3.08 9.74
C LYS A 109 -15.80 -4.34 10.56
N ARG A 110 -14.61 -4.45 11.15
CA ARG A 110 -14.25 -5.57 12.04
C ARG A 110 -15.09 -5.51 13.32
N PRO A 111 -15.34 -6.66 13.98
CA PRO A 111 -16.00 -6.66 15.29
C PRO A 111 -15.14 -5.96 16.34
N ASP A 112 -15.65 -5.90 17.58
CA ASP A 112 -14.89 -5.32 18.67
C ASP A 112 -13.84 -6.29 19.19
N GLY A 113 -12.64 -5.79 19.51
CA GLY A 113 -11.53 -6.64 19.90
C GLY A 113 -10.25 -5.90 20.28
N ALA A 114 -9.23 -6.69 20.65
CA ALA A 114 -7.96 -6.23 21.20
C ALA A 114 -7.22 -5.20 20.31
N HIS A 115 -7.30 -5.35 19.00
CA HIS A 115 -6.72 -4.44 18.01
C HIS A 115 -7.75 -4.01 16.95
N GLU A 116 -9.03 -4.30 17.22
CA GLU A 116 -10.15 -4.10 16.30
C GLU A 116 -11.08 -3.00 16.81
N GLY A 117 -12.36 -2.98 16.41
CA GLY A 117 -13.28 -1.93 16.83
C GLY A 117 -13.52 -1.87 18.34
N ASN A 118 -14.08 -0.76 18.80
CA ASN A 118 -14.71 -0.61 20.11
C ASN A 118 -15.70 0.58 20.04
N PRO A 119 -16.60 0.76 21.02
CA PRO A 119 -17.58 1.84 20.97
C PRO A 119 -16.96 3.24 20.86
N ALA A 120 -15.84 3.49 21.55
CA ALA A 120 -15.21 4.81 21.58
C ALA A 120 -14.58 5.17 20.23
N VAL A 121 -13.79 4.26 19.63
CA VAL A 121 -13.19 4.53 18.32
C VAL A 121 -14.23 4.63 17.21
N ARG A 122 -15.32 3.83 17.28
CA ARG A 122 -16.44 3.93 16.33
C ARG A 122 -17.11 5.29 16.39
N GLU A 123 -17.33 5.81 17.60
CA GLU A 123 -17.88 7.14 17.81
C GLU A 123 -16.95 8.24 17.27
N ALA A 124 -15.64 8.15 17.55
CA ALA A 124 -14.65 9.09 17.05
C ALA A 124 -14.60 9.11 15.52
N VAL A 125 -14.58 7.94 14.88
CA VAL A 125 -14.63 7.79 13.41
C VAL A 125 -15.92 8.38 12.84
N ALA A 126 -17.08 8.06 13.42
CA ALA A 126 -18.38 8.58 12.97
C ALA A 126 -18.50 10.10 13.09
N LYS A 127 -17.81 10.72 14.06
CA LYS A 127 -17.70 12.18 14.21
C LYS A 127 -16.70 12.82 13.24
N GLY A 128 -15.93 12.03 12.51
CA GLY A 128 -14.86 12.52 11.64
C GLY A 128 -13.68 13.09 12.42
N GLU A 129 -13.44 12.63 13.65
CA GLU A 129 -12.32 13.09 14.46
C GLU A 129 -10.99 12.73 13.79
N PRO A 130 -10.07 13.70 13.59
CA PRO A 130 -8.75 13.41 13.05
C PRO A 130 -7.99 12.39 13.89
N GLN A 131 -7.45 11.39 13.22
CA GLN A 131 -6.67 10.32 13.83
C GLN A 131 -5.18 10.59 13.65
N HIS A 132 -4.45 10.64 14.76
CA HIS A 132 -3.01 10.94 14.77
C HIS A 132 -2.19 9.66 14.68
N VAL A 133 -1.45 9.49 13.59
CA VAL A 133 -0.70 8.26 13.26
C VAL A 133 0.82 8.46 13.26
N ALA A 134 1.27 9.71 13.38
CA ALA A 134 2.63 10.07 13.76
C ALA A 134 2.62 11.34 14.60
N TRP A 135 3.47 11.41 15.62
CA TRP A 135 3.52 12.56 16.53
C TRP A 135 4.92 12.77 17.11
N ALA A 136 5.23 14.01 17.45
CA ALA A 136 6.40 14.41 18.22
C ALA A 136 5.97 14.80 19.63
N TYR A 137 6.80 14.53 20.64
CA TYR A 137 6.55 14.88 22.03
C TYR A 137 7.77 15.56 22.65
N GLN A 138 7.58 16.79 23.10
CA GLN A 138 8.58 17.56 23.82
C GLN A 138 8.34 17.40 25.32
N ARG A 139 9.26 16.73 26.02
CA ARG A 139 9.15 16.53 27.47
C ARG A 139 9.51 17.81 28.22
N GLY A 140 9.05 17.89 29.47
CA GLY A 140 9.39 18.97 30.40
C GLY A 140 10.80 18.87 30.98
N GLU A 141 11.12 19.83 31.85
CA GLU A 141 12.42 19.95 32.51
C GLU A 141 12.75 18.75 33.41
N ASP A 142 11.73 18.07 33.96
CA ASP A 142 11.86 16.86 34.79
C ASP A 142 12.41 15.65 34.01
N TYR A 143 12.40 15.74 32.68
CA TYR A 143 13.06 14.82 31.74
C TYR A 143 14.13 15.53 30.89
N ALA A 144 14.73 16.60 31.43
CA ALA A 144 15.77 17.40 30.81
C ALA A 144 15.45 17.84 29.37
N ASN A 145 14.17 18.16 29.10
CA ASN A 145 13.67 18.56 27.79
C ASN A 145 13.95 17.54 26.66
N GLY A 146 14.01 16.25 27.00
CA GLY A 146 14.19 15.20 26.01
C GLY A 146 13.01 15.06 25.05
N ARG A 147 13.22 14.33 23.95
CA ARG A 147 12.29 14.25 22.82
C ARG A 147 11.73 12.84 22.62
N GLY A 148 10.48 12.74 22.19
CA GLY A 148 9.78 11.49 21.88
C GLY A 148 9.17 11.53 20.47
N PHE A 149 9.21 10.43 19.72
CA PHE A 149 8.57 10.36 18.39
C PHE A 149 7.89 9.03 18.11
N GLY A 150 6.58 9.06 17.88
CA GLY A 150 5.77 7.90 17.54
C GLY A 150 5.38 7.88 16.07
N PHE A 151 5.40 6.70 15.46
CA PHE A 151 4.97 6.48 14.08
C PHE A 151 4.34 5.09 13.95
N THR A 152 3.10 5.00 13.49
CA THR A 152 2.34 3.73 13.57
C THR A 152 2.41 2.87 12.31
N GLY A 153 2.81 3.43 11.16
CA GLY A 153 3.02 2.66 9.93
C GLY A 153 4.27 1.77 9.98
N LEU A 154 4.76 1.32 8.83
CA LEU A 154 5.87 0.35 8.63
C LEU A 154 5.46 -1.13 8.66
N HIS A 155 4.20 -1.44 8.43
CA HIS A 155 3.80 -2.84 8.22
C HIS A 155 4.32 -3.36 6.88
N PHE A 156 4.21 -2.52 5.85
CA PHE A 156 4.65 -2.86 4.50
C PHE A 156 6.03 -2.29 4.21
N HIS A 157 7.03 -3.18 4.10
CA HIS A 157 8.43 -2.79 3.84
C HIS A 157 8.59 -1.92 2.59
N TRP A 158 7.74 -2.12 1.59
CA TRP A 158 7.80 -1.33 0.35
C TRP A 158 7.29 0.11 0.46
N ASN A 159 6.67 0.50 1.57
CA ASN A 159 6.30 1.89 1.79
C ASN A 159 7.54 2.79 1.91
N TRP A 160 8.72 2.19 2.12
CA TRP A 160 10.00 2.87 1.96
C TRP A 160 10.27 3.41 0.55
N GLU A 161 9.46 3.15 -0.48
CA GLU A 161 9.60 3.81 -1.79
C GLU A 161 9.04 5.24 -1.81
N ASP A 162 8.10 5.55 -0.92
CA ASP A 162 7.50 6.88 -0.86
C ASP A 162 8.41 7.86 -0.10
N ASP A 163 8.76 8.96 -0.77
CA ASP A 163 9.68 9.95 -0.22
C ASP A 163 9.11 10.66 1.03
N ASN A 164 7.78 10.90 1.08
CA ASN A 164 7.15 11.55 2.24
C ASN A 164 7.06 10.60 3.42
N PHE A 165 6.77 9.32 3.16
CA PHE A 165 6.79 8.28 4.19
C PHE A 165 8.20 8.14 4.80
N ARG A 166 9.25 8.00 3.96
CA ARG A 166 10.64 7.99 4.41
C ARG A 166 11.02 9.27 5.18
N LYS A 167 10.69 10.43 4.62
CA LYS A 167 11.01 11.74 5.20
C LYS A 167 10.35 11.93 6.56
N THR A 168 9.09 11.50 6.73
CA THR A 168 8.40 11.57 8.04
C THR A 168 9.19 10.82 9.12
N VAL A 169 9.58 9.57 8.83
CA VAL A 169 10.32 8.75 9.79
C VAL A 169 11.71 9.35 10.07
N LEU A 170 12.44 9.73 9.01
CA LEU A 170 13.80 10.27 9.14
C LEU A 170 13.82 11.61 9.89
N ASN A 171 12.91 12.53 9.56
CA ASN A 171 12.78 13.79 10.27
C ASN A 171 12.46 13.56 11.76
N GLY A 172 11.51 12.65 12.07
CA GLY A 172 11.13 12.33 13.43
C GLY A 172 12.28 11.73 14.26
N VAL A 173 13.00 10.76 13.69
CA VAL A 173 14.16 10.13 14.34
C VAL A 173 15.31 11.12 14.51
N ALA A 174 15.66 11.89 13.48
CA ALA A 174 16.73 12.89 13.57
C ALA A 174 16.40 13.98 14.59
N TRP A 175 15.16 14.47 14.61
CA TRP A 175 14.71 15.46 15.58
C TRP A 175 14.78 14.90 17.01
N THR A 176 14.36 13.65 17.20
CA THR A 176 14.45 12.95 18.49
C THR A 176 15.90 12.81 18.98
N ALA A 177 16.84 12.62 18.05
CA ALA A 177 18.28 12.57 18.33
C ALA A 177 18.90 13.95 18.62
N GLY A 178 18.14 15.04 18.57
CA GLY A 178 18.64 16.39 18.81
C GLY A 178 19.17 17.12 17.59
N LEU A 179 19.04 16.54 16.38
CA LEU A 179 19.54 17.14 15.15
C LEU A 179 18.59 18.21 14.61
N ASP A 180 19.16 19.20 13.94
CA ASP A 180 18.40 20.18 13.17
C ASP A 180 17.87 19.56 11.88
N ILE A 181 16.59 19.76 11.62
CA ILE A 181 15.96 19.26 10.39
C ILE A 181 16.05 20.33 9.31
N PRO A 182 16.59 20.04 8.11
CA PRO A 182 16.64 20.99 7.01
C PRO A 182 15.24 21.53 6.65
N GLU A 183 15.16 22.72 6.07
CA GLU A 183 13.88 23.32 5.64
C GLU A 183 13.11 22.41 4.66
N GLY A 184 13.83 21.75 3.75
CA GLY A 184 13.28 20.73 2.84
C GLY A 184 13.07 19.34 3.45
N GLY A 185 13.34 19.17 4.75
CA GLY A 185 13.40 17.87 5.43
C GLY A 185 14.65 17.06 5.06
N VAL A 186 14.81 15.89 5.70
CA VAL A 186 15.88 14.95 5.39
C VAL A 186 15.60 14.29 4.05
N GLU A 187 16.58 14.35 3.14
CA GLU A 187 16.51 13.69 1.84
C GLU A 187 17.41 12.46 1.80
N THR A 188 16.94 11.41 1.13
CA THR A 188 17.69 10.17 0.91
C THR A 188 17.53 9.72 -0.53
N ALA A 189 18.51 8.96 -1.02
CA ALA A 189 18.33 8.22 -2.25
C ALA A 189 17.10 7.32 -2.12
N ARG A 190 16.19 7.37 -3.09
CA ARG A 190 15.02 6.50 -3.11
C ARG A 190 15.49 5.06 -3.32
N PRO A 191 15.18 4.12 -2.40
CA PRO A 191 15.47 2.71 -2.63
C PRO A 191 14.61 2.19 -3.78
N THR A 192 15.13 1.26 -4.56
CA THR A 192 14.31 0.58 -5.58
C THR A 192 13.53 -0.56 -4.94
N ARG A 193 12.46 -1.01 -5.60
CA ARG A 193 11.67 -2.17 -5.19
C ARG A 193 12.57 -3.39 -4.98
N GLU A 194 13.50 -3.61 -5.91
CA GLU A 194 14.41 -4.75 -5.87
C GLU A 194 15.36 -4.67 -4.67
N ALA A 195 15.85 -3.48 -4.34
CA ALA A 195 16.70 -3.29 -3.16
C ALA A 195 15.95 -3.57 -1.85
N LEU A 196 14.68 -3.15 -1.76
CA LEU A 196 13.83 -3.42 -0.60
C LEU A 196 13.46 -4.91 -0.51
N GLU A 197 13.14 -5.55 -1.63
CA GLU A 197 12.86 -6.99 -1.66
C GLU A 197 14.10 -7.82 -1.28
N ALA A 198 15.28 -7.46 -1.79
CA ALA A 198 16.54 -8.09 -1.41
C ALA A 198 16.83 -7.89 0.08
N ASN A 199 16.62 -6.68 0.61
CA ASN A 199 16.79 -6.38 2.03
C ASN A 199 15.83 -7.18 2.91
N ALA A 200 14.56 -7.28 2.50
CA ALA A 200 13.56 -8.07 3.20
C ALA A 200 13.90 -9.57 3.18
N LEU A 201 14.41 -10.10 2.07
CA LEU A 201 14.85 -11.49 1.99
C LEU A 201 16.08 -11.75 2.87
N GLU A 202 17.06 -10.83 2.86
CA GLU A 202 18.29 -10.94 3.63
C GLU A 202 18.03 -10.92 5.15
N HIS A 203 17.19 -10.02 5.64
CA HIS A 203 17.01 -9.79 7.08
C HIS A 203 15.70 -10.34 7.65
N GLY A 204 14.64 -10.40 6.84
CA GLY A 204 13.36 -10.97 7.23
C GLY A 204 13.22 -12.47 6.95
N GLY A 205 14.16 -13.05 6.19
CA GLY A 205 14.09 -14.42 5.70
C GLY A 205 13.02 -14.59 4.61
N GLU A 206 12.87 -15.82 4.08
CA GLU A 206 11.73 -16.15 3.25
C GLU A 206 10.45 -16.05 4.10
N GLN A 207 9.76 -14.90 4.05
CA GLN A 207 8.44 -14.79 4.64
C GLN A 207 7.52 -15.72 3.87
N GLY A 208 7.25 -16.89 4.47
CA GLY A 208 6.53 -18.01 3.87
C GLY A 208 5.27 -17.60 3.11
N ARG A 209 5.44 -17.33 1.82
CA ARG A 209 4.44 -17.48 0.78
C ARG A 209 5.12 -18.31 -0.28
N GLY A 210 4.85 -19.61 -0.26
CA GLY A 210 5.29 -20.49 -1.34
C GLY A 210 4.83 -19.92 -2.68
N ARG A 211 5.76 -19.43 -3.49
CA ARG A 211 5.64 -19.24 -4.94
C ARG A 211 7.06 -19.32 -5.51
N GLY A 212 7.23 -20.24 -6.47
CA GLY A 212 8.51 -20.73 -6.95
C GLY A 212 9.47 -19.66 -7.46
N LYS A 213 10.76 -19.99 -7.39
CA LYS A 213 11.87 -19.27 -8.00
C LYS A 213 11.49 -18.81 -9.42
N ALA A 214 11.49 -17.50 -9.65
CA ALA A 214 11.71 -16.93 -10.96
C ALA A 214 13.15 -16.39 -10.96
N ALA A 215 13.97 -16.91 -11.86
CA ALA A 215 15.37 -16.52 -12.00
C ALA A 215 15.51 -15.09 -12.53
N ASP A 216 16.60 -14.46 -12.10
CA ASP A 216 17.18 -13.18 -12.48
C ASP A 216 16.78 -12.59 -13.86
N SER A 217 16.23 -11.36 -13.84
CA SER A 217 16.75 -10.28 -14.72
C SER A 217 16.19 -8.90 -14.30
N LYS A 218 17.11 -7.97 -13.98
CA LYS A 218 16.86 -6.54 -13.72
C LYS A 218 16.02 -5.88 -14.84
N PRO A 219 15.00 -5.05 -14.55
CA PRO A 219 14.51 -4.07 -15.49
C PRO A 219 15.53 -2.92 -15.62
N LYS A 220 15.94 -2.59 -16.84
CA LYS A 220 16.66 -1.33 -17.11
C LYS A 220 15.68 -0.15 -16.98
N ALA A 221 16.15 0.97 -16.44
CA ALA A 221 15.40 2.21 -16.36
C ALA A 221 14.76 2.58 -17.72
N ALA A 222 13.44 2.77 -17.72
CA ALA A 222 12.70 3.18 -18.91
C ALA A 222 12.89 4.67 -19.21
N LYS A 223 12.93 5.01 -20.51
CA LYS A 223 12.84 6.39 -21.01
C LYS A 223 11.39 6.88 -20.88
N PRO A 224 11.13 8.19 -20.64
CA PRO A 224 9.77 8.72 -20.57
C PRO A 224 9.05 8.63 -21.92
N GLY A 225 7.79 8.18 -21.92
CA GLY A 225 6.83 8.50 -23.00
C GLY A 225 6.48 7.44 -24.06
N ALA A 226 6.63 6.14 -23.83
CA ALA A 226 6.11 5.15 -24.79
C ALA A 226 4.58 5.00 -24.70
N LYS A 227 3.89 5.10 -25.84
CA LYS A 227 2.43 4.86 -25.95
C LYS A 227 2.12 3.36 -25.79
N PRO A 228 0.96 2.99 -25.21
CA PRO A 228 0.54 1.60 -25.22
C PRO A 228 0.42 1.07 -26.66
N LEU A 229 0.73 -0.21 -26.85
CA LEU A 229 0.43 -0.92 -28.10
C LEU A 229 -1.09 -1.03 -28.31
N TYR A 230 -1.83 -1.09 -27.21
CA TYR A 230 -3.28 -1.10 -27.21
C TYR A 230 -3.81 -0.46 -25.94
N GLU A 231 -4.90 0.28 -26.09
CA GLU A 231 -5.67 0.86 -25.01
C GLU A 231 -7.16 0.66 -25.32
N SER A 232 -7.89 0.07 -24.39
CA SER A 232 -9.33 -0.14 -24.58
C SER A 232 -10.10 1.17 -24.39
N PRO A 233 -11.34 1.26 -24.91
CA PRO A 233 -12.36 2.13 -24.31
C PRO A 233 -12.54 1.82 -22.82
N ILE A 234 -13.18 2.72 -22.08
CA ILE A 234 -13.59 2.43 -20.69
C ILE A 234 -14.59 1.27 -20.73
N VAL A 235 -14.26 0.20 -20.02
CA VAL A 235 -15.14 -0.94 -19.77
C VAL A 235 -15.87 -0.67 -18.48
N ALA A 236 -17.10 -0.17 -18.60
CA ALA A 236 -17.92 0.21 -17.46
C ALA A 236 -19.20 -0.60 -17.39
N HIS A 237 -19.73 -0.76 -16.19
CA HIS A 237 -21.05 -1.38 -15.98
C HIS A 237 -22.18 -0.60 -16.71
N SER A 238 -22.05 0.73 -16.82
CA SER A 238 -23.09 1.66 -17.26
C SER A 238 -23.25 1.83 -18.78
N ASN A 239 -22.34 1.31 -19.62
CA ASN A 239 -22.36 1.53 -21.07
C ASN A 239 -22.23 0.23 -21.90
N PRO A 240 -23.32 -0.29 -22.49
CA PRO A 240 -23.32 -1.54 -23.25
C PRO A 240 -22.95 -1.39 -24.74
N PRO A 241 -22.42 -2.45 -25.40
CA PRO A 241 -21.96 -3.71 -24.81
C PRO A 241 -20.49 -3.51 -24.37
N SER A 242 -20.01 -3.92 -23.21
CA SER A 242 -20.26 -5.13 -22.44
C SER A 242 -19.41 -5.02 -21.18
N HIS A 243 -19.65 -5.86 -20.18
CA HIS A 243 -18.70 -6.18 -19.10
C HIS A 243 -17.38 -6.79 -19.60
N SER A 244 -17.04 -6.58 -20.88
CA SER A 244 -15.89 -7.15 -21.56
C SER A 244 -15.51 -6.34 -22.79
N VAL A 245 -14.25 -6.47 -23.20
CA VAL A 245 -13.70 -5.98 -24.47
C VAL A 245 -12.75 -7.03 -25.04
N GLU A 246 -12.84 -7.30 -26.35
CA GLU A 246 -11.89 -8.15 -27.04
C GLU A 246 -10.59 -7.38 -27.31
N ILE A 247 -9.46 -8.01 -27.02
CA ILE A 247 -8.14 -7.40 -27.10
C ILE A 247 -7.30 -8.28 -28.01
N ASP A 248 -6.82 -7.68 -29.10
CA ASP A 248 -6.07 -8.38 -30.12
C ASP A 248 -4.93 -7.48 -30.63
N VAL A 249 -3.71 -7.75 -30.16
CA VAL A 249 -2.56 -6.83 -30.26
C VAL A 249 -1.41 -7.52 -30.97
N GLU A 250 -0.97 -6.95 -32.09
CA GLU A 250 0.28 -7.37 -32.73
C GLU A 250 1.48 -6.92 -31.91
N LEU A 251 2.40 -7.85 -31.64
CA LEU A 251 3.62 -7.58 -30.91
C LEU A 251 4.72 -7.20 -31.91
N PRO A 252 5.30 -5.99 -31.83
CA PRO A 252 6.38 -5.58 -32.71
C PRO A 252 7.52 -6.59 -32.72
N ALA A 253 8.12 -6.82 -33.89
CA ALA A 253 9.26 -7.73 -34.01
C ALA A 253 10.38 -7.35 -33.03
N GLY A 254 10.90 -8.34 -32.30
CA GLY A 254 11.92 -8.13 -31.27
C GLY A 254 11.39 -7.71 -29.90
N SER A 255 10.06 -7.66 -29.70
CA SER A 255 9.48 -7.49 -28.35
C SER A 255 9.97 -8.60 -27.43
N LYS A 256 10.51 -8.21 -26.27
CA LYS A 256 11.05 -9.13 -25.25
C LYS A 256 10.19 -9.22 -24.00
N GLU A 257 9.30 -8.25 -23.80
CA GLU A 257 8.40 -8.21 -22.67
C GLU A 257 6.98 -7.93 -23.14
N LEU A 258 6.01 -8.40 -22.36
CA LEU A 258 4.60 -8.06 -22.46
C LEU A 258 4.15 -7.53 -21.11
N VAL A 259 3.61 -6.32 -21.08
CA VAL A 259 3.06 -5.72 -19.86
C VAL A 259 1.58 -5.46 -20.06
N LEU A 260 0.78 -6.00 -19.14
CA LEU A 260 -0.67 -5.91 -19.10
C LEU A 260 -1.07 -4.98 -17.97
N VAL A 261 -1.93 -4.00 -18.27
CA VAL A 261 -2.37 -2.98 -17.30
C VAL A 261 -3.89 -2.96 -17.20
N ILE A 262 -4.40 -2.86 -15.98
CA ILE A 262 -5.78 -2.51 -15.65
C ILE A 262 -5.74 -1.21 -14.86
N SER A 263 -6.26 -0.10 -15.39
CA SER A 263 -6.43 1.15 -14.65
C SER A 263 -7.88 1.37 -14.25
N ASP A 264 -8.12 2.15 -13.21
CA ASP A 264 -9.42 2.61 -12.71
C ASP A 264 -10.08 3.71 -13.58
N ALA A 265 -9.51 3.99 -14.75
CA ALA A 265 -10.07 4.91 -15.74
C ALA A 265 -10.33 6.36 -15.26
N GLY A 266 -9.77 6.75 -14.12
CA GLY A 266 -9.82 8.11 -13.57
C GLY A 266 -11.04 8.42 -12.71
N ASP A 267 -11.90 7.43 -12.41
CA ASP A 267 -12.99 7.58 -11.43
C ASP A 267 -12.72 6.89 -10.08
N GLY A 268 -11.48 6.44 -9.89
CA GLY A 268 -11.00 5.80 -8.66
C GLY A 268 -11.38 4.32 -8.59
N ILE A 269 -10.61 3.56 -7.81
CA ILE A 269 -10.59 2.08 -7.80
C ILE A 269 -11.88 1.37 -7.31
N SER A 270 -13.01 2.05 -7.14
CA SER A 270 -14.16 1.51 -6.40
C SER A 270 -14.81 0.32 -7.13
N ASN A 271 -14.71 -0.88 -6.55
CA ASN A 271 -15.28 -2.12 -7.10
C ASN A 271 -14.70 -2.53 -8.47
N ASP A 272 -13.47 -2.09 -8.78
CA ASP A 272 -12.80 -2.35 -10.06
C ASP A 272 -12.13 -3.71 -10.11
N TRP A 273 -12.95 -4.74 -9.90
CA TRP A 273 -12.54 -6.12 -10.04
C TRP A 273 -12.61 -6.46 -11.52
N ALA A 274 -11.47 -6.82 -12.07
CA ALA A 274 -11.33 -7.05 -13.50
C ALA A 274 -10.35 -8.19 -13.75
N ALA A 275 -10.47 -8.80 -14.92
CA ALA A 275 -9.60 -9.90 -15.30
C ALA A 275 -9.23 -9.83 -16.78
N TRP A 276 -8.05 -10.39 -17.07
CA TRP A 276 -7.69 -10.81 -18.42
C TRP A 276 -8.21 -12.23 -18.62
N ALA A 277 -9.33 -12.41 -19.30
CA ALA A 277 -9.90 -13.72 -19.64
C ALA A 277 -9.21 -14.29 -20.90
N GLU A 278 -8.92 -15.59 -20.87
CA GLU A 278 -8.27 -16.35 -21.94
C GLU A 278 -6.99 -15.66 -22.52
N PRO A 279 -6.08 -15.15 -21.67
CA PRO A 279 -4.91 -14.41 -22.14
C PRO A 279 -3.92 -15.38 -22.77
N ARG A 280 -3.59 -15.17 -24.05
CA ARG A 280 -2.73 -16.07 -24.82
C ARG A 280 -1.83 -15.34 -25.82
N LEU A 281 -0.69 -15.95 -26.10
CA LEU A 281 0.25 -15.56 -27.13
C LEU A 281 0.04 -16.42 -28.38
N MET A 282 -0.05 -15.79 -29.54
CA MET A 282 0.09 -16.46 -30.83
C MET A 282 1.56 -16.42 -31.23
N MET A 283 2.13 -17.59 -31.49
CA MET A 283 3.53 -17.78 -31.85
C MET A 283 3.72 -17.78 -33.38
N ALA A 284 4.94 -17.52 -33.83
CA ALA A 284 5.28 -17.44 -35.26
C ALA A 284 5.13 -18.77 -36.00
N ASP A 285 5.21 -19.89 -35.29
CA ASP A 285 4.98 -21.25 -35.80
C ASP A 285 3.49 -21.63 -35.84
N GLY A 286 2.60 -20.71 -35.45
CA GLY A 286 1.15 -20.92 -35.40
C GLY A 286 0.65 -21.56 -34.11
N SER A 287 1.53 -21.91 -33.17
CA SER A 287 1.13 -22.41 -31.85
C SER A 287 0.59 -21.30 -30.94
N GLU A 288 -0.17 -21.69 -29.91
CA GLU A 288 -0.69 -20.79 -28.89
C GLU A 288 -0.11 -21.13 -27.52
N LYS A 289 0.09 -20.11 -26.67
CA LYS A 289 0.55 -20.28 -25.30
C LYS A 289 -0.30 -19.46 -24.34
N ASN A 290 -0.94 -20.10 -23.36
CA ASN A 290 -1.69 -19.35 -22.34
C ASN A 290 -0.73 -18.62 -21.40
N LEU A 291 -1.06 -17.38 -21.04
CA LEU A 291 -0.29 -16.62 -20.05
C LEU A 291 -0.47 -17.16 -18.63
N THR A 292 -1.56 -17.86 -18.34
CA THR A 292 -1.80 -18.52 -17.05
C THR A 292 -0.86 -19.70 -16.81
N ASP A 293 -0.37 -20.33 -17.88
CA ASP A 293 0.67 -21.37 -17.82
C ASP A 293 2.08 -20.78 -17.61
N LEU A 294 2.25 -19.47 -17.78
CA LEU A 294 3.51 -18.76 -17.61
C LEU A 294 3.61 -18.12 -16.23
N ASN A 295 4.82 -18.09 -15.68
CA ASN A 295 5.09 -17.23 -14.54
C ASN A 295 5.31 -15.81 -15.07
N TRP A 296 4.56 -14.85 -14.51
CA TRP A 296 4.87 -13.44 -14.74
C TRP A 296 6.23 -13.12 -14.12
N LYS A 297 6.93 -12.17 -14.73
CA LYS A 297 8.19 -11.60 -14.26
C LYS A 297 7.96 -10.68 -13.07
N ALA A 298 6.91 -9.85 -13.12
CA ALA A 298 6.53 -8.93 -12.06
C ALA A 298 5.01 -8.68 -12.09
N ALA A 299 4.41 -8.36 -10.94
CA ALA A 299 3.00 -8.06 -10.86
C ALA A 299 2.65 -7.18 -9.64
N SER A 300 1.67 -6.29 -9.79
CA SER A 300 1.10 -5.44 -8.74
C SER A 300 -0.39 -5.21 -8.99
N ASN A 301 -1.18 -4.94 -7.94
CA ASN A 301 -2.60 -4.59 -8.03
C ASN A 301 -3.05 -3.72 -6.85
N GLY A 302 -4.15 -2.99 -7.01
CA GLY A 302 -4.63 -2.02 -6.01
C GLY A 302 -5.27 -2.64 -4.76
N PHE A 303 -5.95 -3.78 -4.89
CA PHE A 303 -6.62 -4.48 -3.79
C PHE A 303 -6.64 -6.00 -4.01
N GLY A 304 -6.51 -6.77 -2.93
CA GLY A 304 -6.49 -8.23 -2.97
C GLY A 304 -5.19 -8.78 -3.57
N SER A 305 -5.27 -9.85 -4.34
CA SER A 305 -4.11 -10.46 -5.03
C SER A 305 -4.39 -10.68 -6.51
N LEU A 306 -3.36 -10.58 -7.35
CA LEU A 306 -3.43 -11.11 -8.71
C LEU A 306 -3.39 -12.64 -8.65
N ASN A 307 -4.43 -13.26 -9.20
CA ASN A 307 -4.60 -14.70 -9.18
C ASN A 307 -4.78 -15.25 -10.60
N LYS A 308 -4.16 -16.41 -10.85
CA LYS A 308 -4.44 -17.21 -12.04
C LYS A 308 -5.72 -18.00 -11.79
N ASN A 309 -6.63 -17.95 -12.75
CA ASN A 309 -7.91 -18.65 -12.78
C ASN A 309 -8.85 -18.32 -11.59
N ALA A 310 -8.61 -17.19 -10.93
CA ALA A 310 -9.40 -16.69 -9.82
C ALA A 310 -9.37 -15.15 -9.78
N ASN A 311 -10.36 -14.53 -9.16
CA ASN A 311 -10.50 -13.08 -9.01
C ASN A 311 -9.57 -12.55 -7.90
N CYS A 312 -9.67 -11.25 -7.56
CA CYS A 312 -8.78 -10.60 -6.61
C CYS A 312 -8.84 -11.17 -5.17
N ARG A 313 -9.88 -11.96 -4.84
CA ARG A 313 -10.04 -12.63 -3.53
C ARG A 313 -9.76 -14.14 -3.58
N GLY A 314 -9.38 -14.68 -4.73
CA GLY A 314 -9.15 -16.12 -4.90
C GLY A 314 -10.41 -16.92 -5.17
N GLU A 315 -11.54 -16.28 -5.47
CA GLU A 315 -12.78 -16.94 -5.89
C GLU A 315 -12.83 -17.11 -7.43
N PRO A 316 -13.69 -17.97 -7.99
CA PRO A 316 -13.80 -18.10 -9.44
C PRO A 316 -14.14 -16.76 -10.11
N ILE A 317 -13.40 -16.43 -11.18
CA ILE A 317 -13.73 -15.26 -12.02
C ILE A 317 -15.09 -15.51 -12.65
N ARG A 318 -16.01 -14.56 -12.52
CA ARG A 318 -17.35 -14.65 -13.11
C ARG A 318 -17.69 -13.41 -13.92
N VAL A 319 -18.31 -13.62 -15.06
CA VAL A 319 -18.79 -12.54 -15.95
C VAL A 319 -20.23 -12.85 -16.27
N LYS A 320 -21.16 -12.05 -15.77
CA LYS A 320 -22.61 -12.25 -15.95
C LYS A 320 -23.09 -13.65 -15.51
N GLY A 321 -22.52 -14.15 -14.42
CA GLY A 321 -22.81 -15.48 -13.85
C GLY A 321 -22.00 -16.62 -14.47
N GLU A 322 -21.31 -16.41 -15.59
CA GLU A 322 -20.51 -17.45 -16.24
C GLU A 322 -19.08 -17.48 -15.71
N VAL A 323 -18.57 -18.67 -15.40
CA VAL A 323 -17.21 -18.85 -14.86
C VAL A 323 -16.17 -18.78 -15.97
N VAL A 324 -15.21 -17.87 -15.83
CA VAL A 324 -14.01 -17.82 -16.66
C VAL A 324 -12.95 -18.74 -16.07
N LYS A 325 -12.75 -19.90 -16.72
CA LYS A 325 -11.83 -20.95 -16.24
C LYS A 325 -10.36 -20.59 -16.41
N ASN A 326 -10.04 -19.85 -17.46
CA ASN A 326 -8.68 -19.44 -17.81
C ASN A 326 -8.61 -17.92 -17.77
N GLY A 327 -7.91 -17.36 -16.79
CA GLY A 327 -7.76 -15.91 -16.70
C GLY A 327 -6.79 -15.44 -15.63
N ILE A 328 -6.51 -14.14 -15.63
CA ILE A 328 -5.72 -13.49 -14.59
C ILE A 328 -6.61 -12.41 -13.97
N GLY A 329 -7.14 -12.69 -12.78
CA GLY A 329 -8.05 -11.80 -12.07
C GLY A 329 -7.33 -10.95 -11.05
N GLY A 330 -7.77 -9.70 -10.92
CA GLY A 330 -7.19 -8.71 -10.03
C GLY A 330 -8.12 -7.54 -9.77
N HIS A 331 -7.52 -6.43 -9.36
CA HIS A 331 -8.23 -5.20 -9.04
C HIS A 331 -7.42 -4.01 -9.56
N ALA A 332 -8.09 -3.03 -10.17
CA ALA A 332 -7.41 -1.81 -10.59
C ALA A 332 -6.80 -1.05 -9.38
N ASN A 333 -5.66 -0.41 -9.49
CA ASN A 333 -4.75 -0.41 -10.63
C ASN A 333 -3.83 -1.63 -10.59
N ALA A 334 -3.76 -2.39 -11.68
CA ALA A 334 -2.93 -3.58 -11.79
C ALA A 334 -1.95 -3.51 -12.97
N VAL A 335 -0.74 -4.02 -12.76
CA VAL A 335 0.30 -4.15 -13.78
C VAL A 335 0.87 -5.57 -13.70
N ILE A 336 0.98 -6.26 -14.83
CA ILE A 336 1.52 -7.63 -14.92
C ILE A 336 2.54 -7.68 -16.05
N ALA A 337 3.79 -7.99 -15.76
CA ALA A 337 4.86 -8.10 -16.74
C ALA A 337 5.24 -9.57 -16.98
N TYR A 338 5.42 -9.96 -18.25
CA TYR A 338 5.91 -11.26 -18.69
C TYR A 338 7.13 -11.09 -19.58
N ASP A 339 8.13 -11.96 -19.43
CA ASP A 339 9.10 -12.17 -20.51
C ASP A 339 8.40 -12.90 -21.65
N LEU A 340 8.53 -12.37 -22.87
CA LEU A 340 7.95 -12.98 -24.06
C LEU A 340 8.82 -14.16 -24.52
N PRO A 341 8.23 -15.35 -24.76
CA PRO A 341 8.95 -16.43 -25.42
C PRO A 341 9.34 -16.01 -26.84
N ASP A 342 10.50 -16.48 -27.29
CA ASP A 342 10.94 -16.22 -28.66
C ASP A 342 9.90 -16.72 -29.67
N GLY A 343 9.64 -15.90 -30.69
CA GLY A 343 8.62 -16.18 -31.69
C GLY A 343 7.21 -15.71 -31.31
N ALA A 344 6.97 -15.09 -30.16
CA ALA A 344 5.68 -14.45 -29.88
C ALA A 344 5.40 -13.32 -30.90
N ARG A 345 4.22 -13.35 -31.52
CA ARG A 345 3.81 -12.39 -32.57
C ARG A 345 2.58 -11.57 -32.20
N ARG A 346 1.69 -12.12 -31.39
CA ARG A 346 0.41 -11.51 -31.10
C ARG A 346 -0.05 -11.86 -29.70
N PHE A 347 -0.65 -10.92 -29.00
CA PHE A 347 -1.33 -11.15 -27.73
C PHE A 347 -2.83 -11.06 -27.96
N LYS A 348 -3.58 -12.03 -27.43
CA LYS A 348 -5.04 -12.03 -27.43
C LYS A 348 -5.60 -12.27 -26.05
N ALA A 349 -6.63 -11.54 -25.68
CA ALA A 349 -7.38 -11.74 -24.45
C ALA A 349 -8.77 -11.11 -24.56
N ARG A 350 -9.64 -11.42 -23.61
CA ARG A 350 -10.87 -10.66 -23.36
C ARG A 350 -10.71 -9.95 -22.01
N GLY A 351 -10.61 -8.62 -22.00
CA GLY A 351 -10.60 -7.86 -20.75
C GLY A 351 -12.02 -7.81 -20.20
N VAL A 352 -12.26 -8.28 -18.97
CA VAL A 352 -13.60 -8.41 -18.39
C VAL A 352 -13.72 -7.75 -17.02
N LEU A 353 -14.93 -7.31 -16.68
CA LEU A 353 -15.32 -6.99 -15.30
C LEU A 353 -15.75 -8.26 -14.59
N ASP A 354 -15.29 -8.44 -13.35
CA ASP A 354 -15.69 -9.56 -12.50
C ASP A 354 -17.00 -9.26 -11.77
N ASP A 355 -17.86 -10.27 -11.62
CA ASP A 355 -19.13 -10.17 -10.89
C ASP A 355 -18.90 -9.82 -9.41
N GLY A 356 -17.76 -10.19 -8.81
CA GLY A 356 -17.45 -9.79 -7.43
C GLY A 356 -17.30 -8.27 -7.26
N GLY A 357 -16.91 -7.57 -8.32
CA GLY A 357 -16.91 -6.11 -8.40
C GLY A 357 -18.29 -5.57 -8.78
N THR A 358 -18.89 -6.10 -9.84
CA THR A 358 -20.11 -5.54 -10.48
C THR A 358 -21.43 -5.95 -9.83
N VAL A 359 -21.45 -7.00 -9.00
CA VAL A 359 -22.61 -7.56 -8.31
C VAL A 359 -22.29 -7.74 -6.82
N ARG A 360 -22.79 -6.85 -5.96
CA ARG A 360 -22.57 -6.93 -4.51
C ARG A 360 -23.89 -6.99 -3.75
N ASN A 361 -23.99 -7.89 -2.78
CA ASN A 361 -25.19 -8.09 -1.95
C ASN A 361 -26.49 -8.30 -2.75
N GLY A 362 -26.42 -8.93 -3.93
CA GLY A 362 -27.57 -9.12 -4.82
C GLY A 362 -27.97 -7.89 -5.63
N MET A 363 -27.27 -6.76 -5.51
CA MET A 363 -27.45 -5.58 -6.35
C MET A 363 -26.47 -5.62 -7.52
N ALA A 364 -27.00 -5.76 -8.74
CA ALA A 364 -26.22 -5.95 -9.96
C ALA A 364 -25.64 -4.64 -10.57
N LYS A 365 -25.43 -3.57 -9.79
CA LYS A 365 -25.08 -2.24 -10.33
C LYS A 365 -24.19 -1.42 -9.39
N THR A 366 -23.00 -1.90 -9.09
CA THR A 366 -21.95 -1.05 -8.51
C THR A 366 -21.32 -0.18 -9.59
N PRO A 367 -20.88 1.05 -9.27
CA PRO A 367 -20.01 1.79 -10.17
C PRO A 367 -18.70 1.01 -10.28
N THR A 368 -18.42 0.48 -11.47
CA THR A 368 -17.19 -0.24 -11.84
C THR A 368 -16.82 0.23 -13.24
N SER A 369 -15.55 0.61 -13.40
CA SER A 369 -15.05 1.35 -14.54
C SER A 369 -13.54 1.09 -14.66
N VAL A 370 -13.12 0.38 -15.70
CA VAL A 370 -11.70 0.08 -15.91
C VAL A 370 -11.28 0.33 -17.34
N ARG A 371 -9.97 0.49 -17.53
CA ARG A 371 -9.34 0.51 -18.85
C ARG A 371 -8.21 -0.51 -18.90
N PHE A 372 -8.15 -1.26 -19.99
CA PHE A 372 -7.10 -2.23 -20.24
C PHE A 372 -6.06 -1.62 -21.19
N ALA A 373 -4.78 -1.79 -20.88
CA ALA A 373 -3.70 -1.39 -21.76
C ALA A 373 -2.63 -2.47 -21.88
N VAL A 374 -1.97 -2.51 -23.04
CA VAL A 374 -0.92 -3.47 -23.36
C VAL A 374 0.34 -2.73 -23.82
N PHE A 375 1.49 -3.09 -23.26
CA PHE A 375 2.80 -2.54 -23.63
C PHE A 375 3.77 -3.68 -23.93
N ASN A 376 4.86 -3.36 -24.64
CA ASN A 376 5.98 -4.27 -24.88
C ASN A 376 7.32 -3.75 -24.31
N GLN A 377 7.26 -2.83 -23.35
CA GLN A 377 8.42 -2.21 -22.69
C GLN A 377 8.20 -2.18 -21.18
N SER A 378 9.31 -2.27 -20.43
CA SER A 378 9.37 -2.51 -18.99
C SER A 378 8.56 -1.55 -18.11
N GLY A 379 8.24 -2.03 -16.90
CA GLY A 379 7.25 -1.51 -15.94
C GLY A 379 7.24 0.00 -15.65
N GLY A 380 8.35 0.72 -15.81
CA GLY A 380 8.37 2.18 -15.61
C GLY A 380 7.39 2.96 -16.50
N VAL A 381 7.13 2.49 -17.73
CA VAL A 381 6.15 3.13 -18.64
C VAL A 381 4.71 2.80 -18.23
N ALA A 382 4.46 1.55 -17.83
CA ALA A 382 3.13 1.10 -17.40
C ALA A 382 2.71 1.75 -16.08
N ASP A 383 3.63 1.94 -15.14
CA ASP A 383 3.36 2.62 -13.87
C ASP A 383 3.11 4.13 -14.08
N GLU A 384 3.82 4.76 -15.03
CA GLU A 384 3.55 6.15 -15.43
C GLU A 384 2.19 6.29 -16.12
N TYR A 385 1.82 5.30 -16.94
CA TYR A 385 0.51 5.23 -17.58
C TYR A 385 -0.60 5.15 -16.54
N VAL A 386 -0.51 4.21 -15.59
CA VAL A 386 -1.47 4.11 -14.48
C VAL A 386 -1.63 5.44 -13.76
N LYS A 387 -0.53 6.13 -13.42
CA LYS A 387 -0.59 7.46 -12.77
C LYS A 387 -1.28 8.55 -13.60
N LYS A 388 -1.27 8.44 -14.93
CA LYS A 388 -1.93 9.41 -15.83
C LYS A 388 -3.39 9.09 -16.07
N THR A 389 -3.78 7.83 -15.95
CA THR A 389 -5.13 7.34 -16.24
C THR A 389 -5.94 7.04 -15.00
N SER A 390 -5.46 7.47 -13.83
CA SER A 390 -6.06 7.30 -12.50
C SER A 390 -6.29 8.62 -11.79
#